data_AF-A0A453S4U9-F1
#
_entry.id   AF-A0A453S4U9-F1
#
_cell.length_a   1.000
_cell.length_b   1.000
_cell.length_c   1.000
_cell.angle_alpha   90.00
_cell.angle_beta   90.00
_cell.angle_gamma   90.00
#
_symmetry.space_group_name_H-M   'P 1'
#
loop_
_entity.id
_entity.type
_entity.pdbx_description
1 polymer ?
#
loop_
_entity_poly.entity_id
_entity_poly.type
_entity_poly.pdbx_seq_one_letter_code
_entity_poly.pdbx_strand_id
1 'polypeptide(L)'
;LHLRPGSRIPPHPAAPAMSPSGEVVASVSSALAVLLVLLACVELGDAAAAVGVYRLIQYDLAGAPLGSRAAALNHHAAAFPLPAGADLSRSALVAPLLDLPLAFLREYLAEKKHLGGLLILLPRNISAKNVEGNNDDKGEPKNVLAELEKLLMHEEVPFPVYFAFHDDNLDNLLADIRKIASSGQPASASTGGYKLVVPSAEPKKVSSPTISNIQGWLPGSKGEGDAEQLPTIAIVANYDTFGAAPVCNPEKMFQESSMLFLIFS
;
A
#
# COMPACT_ATOMS: atom_id res chain seq x y z
N LEU A 1 3.78 63.12 -25.60
CA LEU A 1 2.62 63.83 -25.01
C LEU A 1 2.43 63.24 -23.62
N HIS A 2 2.55 63.92 -22.48
CA HIS A 2 2.36 65.32 -22.13
C HIS A 2 3.21 65.65 -20.87
N LEU A 3 3.48 66.94 -20.65
CA LEU A 3 4.47 67.56 -19.75
C LEU A 3 4.16 67.52 -18.23
N ARG A 4 5.22 67.77 -17.43
CA ARG A 4 5.30 67.94 -15.94
C ARG A 4 4.38 69.06 -15.39
N PRO A 5 4.20 69.17 -14.04
CA PRO A 5 5.14 69.89 -13.14
C PRO A 5 5.37 69.12 -11.81
N GLY A 6 6.50 69.13 -11.11
CA GLY A 6 7.28 70.28 -10.63
C GLY A 6 6.83 70.67 -9.21
N SER A 7 7.41 70.08 -8.13
CA SER A 7 7.58 70.79 -6.84
C SER A 7 8.51 70.07 -5.84
N ARG A 8 9.47 70.86 -5.36
CA ARG A 8 10.14 70.95 -4.04
C ARG A 8 10.60 69.69 -3.30
N ILE A 9 11.94 69.62 -3.24
CA ILE A 9 12.76 68.97 -2.22
C ILE A 9 12.61 69.71 -0.88
N PRO A 10 12.31 69.02 0.24
CA PRO A 10 12.65 69.48 1.59
C PRO A 10 14.00 68.89 2.05
N PRO A 11 14.68 69.53 3.01
CA PRO A 11 16.07 69.21 3.33
C PRO A 11 16.21 67.88 4.07
N HIS A 12 17.35 67.24 3.82
CA HIS A 12 17.89 66.09 4.52
C HIS A 12 17.73 66.23 6.05
N PRO A 13 17.01 65.33 6.75
CA PRO A 13 17.28 65.14 8.15
C PRO A 13 18.64 64.44 8.29
N ALA A 14 19.47 64.98 9.17
CA ALA A 14 20.75 64.39 9.56
C ALA A 14 20.55 62.92 9.94
N ALA A 15 21.44 62.05 9.45
CA ALA A 15 21.51 60.68 9.91
C ALA A 15 21.64 60.67 11.44
N PRO A 16 20.73 60.02 12.19
CA PRO A 16 21.01 59.75 13.59
C PRO A 16 22.24 58.84 13.61
N ALA A 17 23.28 59.26 14.32
CA ALA A 17 24.38 58.38 14.67
C ALA A 17 23.77 57.21 15.46
N MET A 18 23.54 56.08 14.78
CA MET A 18 23.16 54.83 15.40
C MET A 18 24.29 54.50 16.38
N SER A 19 23.96 54.48 17.67
CA SER A 19 24.88 53.98 18.68
C SER A 19 25.21 52.53 18.33
N PRO A 20 26.46 52.07 18.52
CA PRO A 20 26.88 50.70 18.21
C PRO A 20 26.08 49.65 19.01
N SER A 21 25.31 50.07 20.00
CA SER A 21 24.37 49.24 20.75
C SER A 21 23.18 48.75 19.91
N GLY A 22 22.72 49.53 18.92
CA GLY A 22 21.53 49.19 18.10
C GLY A 22 21.79 48.09 17.07
N GLU A 23 22.97 48.09 16.45
CA GLU A 23 23.37 47.05 15.48
C GLU A 23 23.58 45.69 16.16
N VAL A 24 24.15 45.69 17.37
CA VAL A 24 24.35 44.46 18.15
C VAL A 24 23.01 43.88 18.59
N VAL A 25 22.06 44.71 19.03
CA VAL A 25 20.71 44.24 19.41
C VAL A 25 19.91 43.74 18.20
N ALA A 26 20.03 44.40 17.04
CA ALA A 26 19.39 43.94 15.80
C ALA A 26 20.01 42.63 15.29
N SER A 27 21.34 42.49 15.38
CA SER A 27 22.06 41.26 15.02
C SER A 27 21.70 40.11 15.94
N VAL A 28 21.61 40.35 17.25
CA VAL A 28 21.19 39.35 18.25
C VAL A 28 19.72 38.97 18.05
N SER A 29 18.83 39.92 17.75
CA SER A 29 17.43 39.63 17.43
C SER A 29 17.27 38.85 16.13
N SER A 30 18.08 39.15 15.11
CA SER A 30 18.10 38.42 13.83
C SER A 30 18.66 37.02 14.01
N ALA A 31 19.74 36.86 14.79
CA ALA A 31 20.31 35.55 15.11
C ALA A 31 19.34 34.69 15.92
N LEU A 32 18.60 35.30 16.87
CA LEU A 32 17.56 34.64 17.63
C LEU A 32 16.37 34.23 16.75
N ALA A 33 15.94 35.09 15.82
CA ALA A 33 14.88 34.75 14.87
C ALA A 33 15.29 33.60 13.93
N VAL A 34 16.52 33.63 13.41
CA VAL A 34 17.07 32.54 12.59
C VAL A 34 17.19 31.25 13.42
N LEU A 35 17.65 31.34 14.67
CA LEU A 35 17.71 30.19 15.57
C LEU A 35 16.32 29.62 15.86
N LEU A 36 15.30 30.45 16.08
CA LEU A 36 13.91 30.01 16.27
C LEU A 36 13.33 29.36 15.01
N VAL A 37 13.63 29.90 13.82
CA VAL A 37 13.24 29.27 12.55
C VAL A 37 13.96 27.94 12.37
N LEU A 38 15.26 27.86 12.66
CA LEU A 38 16.02 26.61 12.59
C LEU A 38 15.53 25.58 13.60
N LEU A 39 15.22 25.97 14.85
CA LEU A 39 14.60 25.08 15.83
C LEU A 39 13.24 24.57 15.35
N ALA A 40 12.41 25.45 14.77
CA ALA A 40 11.13 25.04 14.18
C ALA A 40 11.29 24.14 12.95
N CYS A 41 12.39 24.27 12.19
CA CYS A 41 12.70 23.41 11.05
C CYS A 41 13.30 22.06 11.45
N VAL A 42 13.94 21.95 12.62
CA VAL A 42 14.56 20.70 13.10
C VAL A 42 13.50 19.67 13.54
N GLU A 43 12.29 20.09 13.89
CA GLU A 43 11.18 19.18 14.20
C GLU A 43 10.49 18.58 12.95
N LEU A 44 10.83 19.00 11.73
CA LEU A 44 10.38 18.33 10.49
C LEU A 44 11.27 17.12 10.12
N GLY A 45 11.75 16.40 11.14
CA GLY A 45 12.51 15.17 11.00
C GLY A 45 11.66 14.06 10.42
N ASP A 46 12.08 13.56 9.25
CA ASP A 46 11.61 12.39 8.50
C ASP A 46 10.38 11.64 9.05
N ALA A 47 9.19 12.19 8.80
CA ALA A 47 7.91 11.57 9.17
C ALA A 47 7.45 10.50 8.15
N ALA A 48 8.35 9.98 7.31
CA ALA A 48 8.04 8.98 6.31
C ALA A 48 8.31 7.57 6.86
N ALA A 49 7.26 6.89 7.33
CA ALA A 49 7.36 5.47 7.66
C ALA A 49 7.44 4.65 6.35
N ALA A 50 8.63 4.11 6.05
CA ALA A 50 8.82 3.19 4.93
C ALA A 50 8.30 1.79 5.31
N VAL A 51 7.20 1.38 4.69
CA VAL A 51 6.57 0.07 4.94
C VAL A 51 6.65 -0.80 3.69
N GLY A 52 7.04 -2.06 3.87
CA GLY A 52 6.99 -3.06 2.81
C GLY A 52 5.55 -3.41 2.47
N VAL A 53 5.11 -3.07 1.26
CA VAL A 53 3.76 -3.33 0.76
C VAL A 53 3.78 -4.24 -0.46
N TYR A 54 2.75 -5.08 -0.59
CA TYR A 54 2.54 -5.99 -1.71
C TYR A 54 1.30 -5.57 -2.46
N ARG A 55 1.40 -5.40 -3.77
CA ARG A 55 0.27 -4.98 -4.60
C ARG A 55 -0.64 -6.17 -4.91
N LEU A 56 -1.94 -5.91 -5.02
CA LEU A 56 -2.91 -6.83 -5.63
C LEU A 56 -2.47 -7.19 -7.05
N ILE A 57 -2.55 -8.47 -7.38
CA ILE A 57 -2.26 -8.98 -8.71
C ILE A 57 -3.19 -8.38 -9.76
N GLN A 58 -2.78 -8.51 -11.02
CA GLN A 58 -3.58 -8.13 -12.17
C GLN A 58 -3.36 -9.13 -13.30
N TYR A 59 -4.44 -9.51 -13.97
CA TYR A 59 -4.39 -10.45 -15.09
C TYR A 59 -5.61 -10.27 -15.98
N ASP A 60 -5.51 -10.75 -17.21
CA ASP A 60 -6.63 -10.73 -18.16
C ASP A 60 -7.08 -12.17 -18.40
N LEU A 61 -8.35 -12.46 -18.12
CA LEU A 61 -8.97 -13.75 -18.43
C LEU A 61 -9.91 -13.56 -19.62
N ALA A 62 -9.63 -14.24 -20.73
CA ALA A 62 -10.40 -14.11 -21.98
C ALA A 62 -10.56 -12.65 -22.46
N GLY A 63 -9.60 -11.78 -22.16
CA GLY A 63 -9.62 -10.35 -22.52
C GLY A 63 -10.33 -9.43 -21.51
N ALA A 64 -10.96 -9.98 -20.46
CA ALA A 64 -11.52 -9.19 -19.37
C ALA A 64 -10.47 -8.92 -18.27
N PRO A 65 -10.27 -7.67 -17.83
CA PRO A 65 -9.34 -7.34 -16.77
C PRO A 65 -9.85 -7.79 -15.40
N LEU A 66 -8.97 -8.43 -14.62
CA LEU A 66 -9.23 -8.86 -13.25
C LEU A 66 -8.14 -8.33 -12.31
N GLY A 67 -8.52 -8.06 -11.06
CA GLY A 67 -7.65 -7.42 -10.07
C GLY A 67 -7.51 -5.91 -10.29
N SER A 68 -6.40 -5.31 -9.82
CA SER A 68 -6.18 -3.86 -9.88
C SER A 68 -5.09 -3.46 -10.86
N ARG A 69 -5.46 -2.69 -11.90
CA ARG A 69 -4.51 -2.05 -12.83
C ARG A 69 -3.92 -0.74 -12.30
N ALA A 70 -4.57 -0.10 -11.34
CA ALA A 70 -4.07 1.12 -10.71
C ALA A 70 -2.91 0.83 -9.74
N ALA A 71 -1.89 1.70 -9.76
CA ALA A 71 -0.64 1.53 -9.03
C ALA A 71 -0.19 2.79 -8.26
N ALA A 72 -0.51 3.98 -8.75
CA ALA A 72 -0.13 5.21 -8.06
C ALA A 72 -1.06 5.43 -6.87
N LEU A 73 -0.48 5.61 -5.68
CA LEU A 73 -1.20 6.02 -4.47
C LEU A 73 -0.59 7.32 -3.97
N ASN A 74 -1.41 8.36 -3.79
CA ASN A 74 -0.96 9.66 -3.30
C ASN A 74 -2.08 10.40 -2.56
N HIS A 75 -2.71 9.71 -1.62
CA HIS A 75 -3.97 10.11 -1.02
C HIS A 75 -3.88 10.18 0.51
N HIS A 76 -4.77 10.97 1.12
CA HIS A 76 -4.82 11.08 2.57
C HIS A 76 -5.34 9.79 3.19
N ALA A 77 -4.70 9.35 4.26
CA ALA A 77 -5.07 8.14 4.95
C ALA A 77 -6.44 8.32 5.62
N ALA A 78 -7.31 7.32 5.45
CA ALA A 78 -8.60 7.23 6.13
C ALA A 78 -8.72 5.84 6.76
N ALA A 79 -9.51 5.72 7.82
CA ALA A 79 -9.74 4.46 8.51
C ALA A 79 -11.19 4.36 8.95
N PHE A 80 -11.68 3.13 9.15
CA PHE A 80 -12.99 2.92 9.76
C PHE A 80 -12.99 3.31 11.25
N PRO A 81 -14.16 3.76 11.78
CA PRO A 81 -15.43 4.01 11.06
C PRO A 81 -15.41 5.28 10.21
N LEU A 82 -16.05 5.22 9.04
CA LEU A 82 -16.09 6.36 8.10
C LEU A 82 -17.27 7.29 8.43
N PRO A 83 -17.13 8.61 8.26
CA PRO A 83 -18.23 9.56 8.38
C PRO A 83 -19.35 9.26 7.37
N ALA A 84 -20.61 9.52 7.75
CA ALA A 84 -21.75 9.36 6.86
C ALA A 84 -21.60 10.26 5.61
N GLY A 85 -21.62 9.66 4.42
CA GLY A 85 -21.47 10.38 3.15
C GLY A 85 -20.04 10.85 2.84
N ALA A 86 -19.02 10.29 3.49
CA ALA A 86 -17.63 10.62 3.19
C ALA A 86 -17.27 10.28 1.74
N ASP A 87 -16.70 11.26 1.01
CA ASP A 87 -16.11 11.03 -0.31
C ASP A 87 -14.74 10.37 -0.16
N LEU A 88 -14.62 9.13 -0.61
CA LEU A 88 -13.40 8.35 -0.54
C LEU A 88 -12.56 8.41 -1.81
N SER A 89 -13.01 9.14 -2.84
CA SER A 89 -12.33 9.23 -4.14
C SER A 89 -10.89 9.73 -4.02
N ARG A 90 -10.57 10.46 -2.94
CA ARG A 90 -9.24 11.01 -2.66
C ARG A 90 -8.62 10.51 -1.35
N SER A 91 -9.16 9.42 -0.81
CA SER A 91 -8.77 8.85 0.47
C SER A 91 -8.16 7.46 0.26
N ALA A 92 -7.01 7.23 0.89
CA ALA A 92 -6.36 5.92 0.98
C ALA A 92 -6.88 5.23 2.25
N LEU A 93 -7.77 4.26 2.09
CA LEU A 93 -8.36 3.54 3.20
C LEU A 93 -7.35 2.53 3.76
N VAL A 94 -7.03 2.65 5.05
CA VAL A 94 -6.18 1.72 5.79
C VAL A 94 -7.09 0.92 6.73
N ALA A 95 -7.12 -0.39 6.57
CA ALA A 95 -7.98 -1.25 7.36
C ALA A 95 -7.29 -2.58 7.71
N PRO A 96 -7.30 -3.00 8.99
CA PRO A 96 -7.04 -4.39 9.36
C PRO A 96 -8.02 -5.32 8.65
N LEU A 97 -7.53 -6.51 8.26
CA LEU A 97 -8.34 -7.53 7.58
C LEU A 97 -9.68 -7.82 8.30
N LEU A 98 -9.63 -7.95 9.63
CA LEU A 98 -10.80 -8.27 10.47
C LEU A 98 -11.73 -7.09 10.73
N ASP A 99 -11.26 -5.87 10.47
CA ASP A 99 -12.04 -4.64 10.63
C ASP A 99 -12.58 -4.12 9.28
N LEU A 100 -12.21 -4.75 8.17
CA LEU A 100 -12.66 -4.40 6.84
C LEU A 100 -14.02 -5.06 6.55
N PRO A 101 -15.12 -4.29 6.40
CA PRO A 101 -16.42 -4.87 6.08
C PRO A 101 -16.42 -5.33 4.62
N LEU A 102 -16.48 -6.65 4.38
CA LEU A 102 -16.52 -7.19 3.01
C LEU A 102 -17.76 -6.73 2.23
N ALA A 103 -18.88 -6.47 2.91
CA ALA A 103 -20.09 -5.92 2.31
C ALA A 103 -19.84 -4.52 1.69
N PHE A 104 -19.11 -3.66 2.40
CA PHE A 104 -18.71 -2.34 1.90
C PHE A 104 -17.88 -2.47 0.62
N LEU A 105 -16.90 -3.39 0.62
CA LEU A 105 -16.05 -3.59 -0.55
C LEU A 105 -16.83 -4.14 -1.75
N ARG A 106 -17.75 -5.10 -1.52
CA ARG A 106 -18.63 -5.64 -2.57
C ARG A 106 -19.49 -4.57 -3.20
N GLU A 107 -20.09 -3.69 -2.41
CA GLU A 107 -20.89 -2.57 -2.91
C GLU A 107 -20.03 -1.60 -3.74
N TYR A 108 -18.84 -1.23 -3.24
CA TYR A 108 -17.91 -0.34 -3.95
C TYR A 108 -17.45 -0.90 -5.30
N LEU A 109 -17.19 -2.21 -5.36
CA LEU A 109 -16.81 -2.90 -6.61
C LEU A 109 -18.00 -3.01 -7.56
N ALA A 110 -19.18 -3.40 -7.06
CA ALA A 110 -20.39 -3.53 -7.87
C ALA A 110 -20.83 -2.19 -8.49
N GLU A 111 -20.75 -1.10 -7.72
CA GLU A 111 -21.09 0.24 -8.18
C GLU A 111 -19.93 0.95 -8.90
N LYS A 112 -18.75 0.31 -8.99
CA LYS A 112 -17.51 0.87 -9.55
C LYS A 112 -17.18 2.27 -8.98
N LYS A 113 -17.43 2.46 -7.68
CA LYS A 113 -17.14 3.72 -6.97
C LYS A 113 -15.63 3.99 -6.95
N HIS A 114 -15.26 5.26 -7.02
CA HIS A 114 -13.86 5.68 -6.90
C HIS A 114 -13.40 5.65 -5.44
N LEU A 115 -12.24 5.04 -5.22
CA LEU A 115 -11.51 5.04 -3.96
C LEU A 115 -10.08 5.46 -4.27
N GLY A 116 -9.49 6.36 -3.46
CA GLY A 116 -8.11 6.81 -3.68
C GLY A 116 -7.10 5.67 -3.57
N GLY A 117 -7.38 4.70 -2.71
CA GLY A 117 -6.70 3.40 -2.66
C GLY A 117 -7.07 2.63 -1.40
N LEU A 118 -6.65 1.37 -1.34
CA LEU A 118 -6.91 0.47 -0.23
C LEU A 118 -5.61 -0.17 0.25
N LEU A 119 -5.30 -0.04 1.54
CA LEU A 119 -4.22 -0.74 2.22
C LEU A 119 -4.84 -1.68 3.26
N ILE A 120 -4.64 -2.98 3.06
CA ILE A 120 -5.17 -4.04 3.91
C ILE A 120 -4.04 -4.54 4.81
N LEU A 121 -4.24 -4.45 6.13
CA LEU A 121 -3.28 -4.93 7.11
C LEU A 121 -3.58 -6.39 7.46
N LEU A 122 -2.65 -7.26 7.09
CA LEU A 122 -2.70 -8.69 7.36
C LEU A 122 -2.13 -9.00 8.74
N PRO A 123 -2.79 -9.89 9.51
CA PRO A 123 -2.21 -10.36 10.77
C PRO A 123 -0.89 -11.09 10.51
N ARG A 124 0.11 -10.89 11.37
CA ARG A 124 1.42 -11.56 11.24
C ARG A 124 1.31 -13.09 11.31
N ASN A 125 0.31 -13.60 12.04
CA ASN A 125 0.06 -15.02 12.18
C ASN A 125 -1.26 -15.41 11.50
N ILE A 126 -1.20 -15.63 10.19
CA ILE A 126 -2.34 -16.15 9.41
C ILE A 126 -2.62 -17.61 9.79
N SER A 127 -1.64 -18.33 10.36
CA SER A 127 -1.71 -19.78 10.66
C SER A 127 -1.79 -20.18 12.13
N ALA A 128 -2.09 -19.23 13.03
CA ALA A 128 -2.35 -19.57 14.42
C ALA A 128 -3.64 -20.39 14.47
N LYS A 129 -3.47 -21.73 14.45
CA LYS A 129 -4.42 -22.65 15.05
C LYS A 129 -4.76 -22.05 16.40
N ASN A 130 -6.02 -21.67 16.61
CA ASN A 130 -6.48 -21.16 17.89
C ASN A 130 -6.12 -22.20 18.97
N VAL A 131 -5.02 -21.96 19.69
CA VAL A 131 -4.82 -22.55 21.00
C VAL A 131 -5.82 -21.83 21.88
N GLU A 132 -6.98 -22.46 21.99
CA GLU A 132 -7.86 -22.46 23.15
C GLU A 132 -8.03 -21.12 23.88
N GLY A 133 -9.18 -20.47 23.62
CA GLY A 133 -9.77 -19.51 24.55
C GLY A 133 -9.81 -18.05 24.08
N ASN A 134 -10.82 -17.70 23.29
CA ASN A 134 -11.80 -16.67 23.65
C ASN A 134 -12.84 -16.50 22.53
N ASN A 135 -14.10 -16.41 22.94
CA ASN A 135 -15.25 -16.12 22.09
C ASN A 135 -15.20 -14.66 21.61
N ASP A 136 -14.49 -14.38 20.52
CA ASP A 136 -14.71 -13.15 19.77
C ASP A 136 -15.28 -13.52 18.39
N ASP A 137 -16.49 -13.05 18.13
CA ASP A 137 -17.38 -13.28 16.97
C ASP A 137 -16.80 -12.78 15.62
N LYS A 138 -15.51 -12.46 15.57
CA LYS A 138 -14.76 -12.05 14.37
C LYS A 138 -14.11 -13.29 13.78
N GLY A 139 -14.80 -13.92 12.82
CA GLY A 139 -14.43 -15.21 12.21
C GLY A 139 -12.96 -15.39 11.85
N GLU A 140 -12.53 -16.65 11.72
CA GLU A 140 -11.12 -16.99 11.56
C GLU A 140 -10.44 -16.17 10.44
N PRO A 141 -9.28 -15.54 10.69
CA PRO A 141 -8.64 -14.63 9.75
C PRO A 141 -8.32 -15.30 8.41
N LYS A 142 -8.11 -16.63 8.39
CA LYS A 142 -7.95 -17.43 7.18
C LYS A 142 -9.20 -17.42 6.29
N ASN A 143 -10.38 -17.58 6.88
CA ASN A 143 -11.63 -17.64 6.15
C ASN A 143 -11.98 -16.27 5.56
N VAL A 144 -11.80 -15.22 6.37
CA VAL A 144 -11.99 -13.82 5.92
C VAL A 144 -11.01 -13.47 4.80
N LEU A 145 -9.74 -13.86 4.92
CA LEU A 145 -8.74 -13.66 3.87
C LEU A 145 -9.11 -14.40 2.57
N ALA A 146 -9.56 -15.65 2.66
CA ALA A 146 -9.96 -16.44 1.50
C ALA A 146 -11.17 -15.82 0.77
N GLU A 147 -12.14 -15.30 1.51
CA GLU A 147 -13.28 -14.59 0.92
C GLU A 147 -12.88 -13.26 0.26
N LEU A 148 -12.05 -12.48 0.94
CA LEU A 148 -11.50 -11.22 0.41
C LEU A 148 -10.68 -11.48 -0.87
N GLU A 149 -9.84 -12.51 -0.84
CA GLU A 149 -9.02 -12.95 -1.96
C GLU A 149 -9.90 -13.32 -3.17
N LYS A 150 -10.91 -14.18 -2.94
CA LYS A 150 -11.85 -14.56 -3.99
C LYS A 150 -12.53 -13.32 -4.61
N LEU A 151 -12.96 -12.37 -3.77
CA LEU A 151 -13.60 -11.15 -4.22
C LEU A 151 -12.66 -10.28 -5.07
N LEU A 152 -11.44 -10.03 -4.60
CA LEU A 152 -10.50 -9.14 -5.28
C LEU A 152 -9.89 -9.75 -6.56
N MET A 153 -9.81 -11.08 -6.65
CA MET A 153 -9.25 -11.75 -7.83
C MET A 153 -10.26 -11.93 -8.96
N HIS A 154 -11.55 -12.09 -8.65
CA HIS A 154 -12.58 -12.39 -9.65
C HIS A 154 -13.36 -11.15 -10.10
N GLU A 155 -12.99 -9.96 -9.62
CA GLU A 155 -13.60 -8.70 -9.98
C GLU A 155 -12.58 -7.74 -10.59
N GLU A 156 -13.06 -6.80 -11.39
CA GLU A 156 -12.28 -5.65 -11.87
C GLU A 156 -12.23 -4.60 -10.75
N VAL A 157 -11.03 -4.30 -10.25
CA VAL A 157 -10.83 -3.33 -9.17
C VAL A 157 -10.30 -2.01 -9.75
N PRO A 158 -11.09 -0.90 -9.71
CA PRO A 158 -10.74 0.35 -10.39
C PRO A 158 -9.74 1.24 -9.62
N PHE A 159 -9.25 0.79 -8.45
CA PHE A 159 -8.40 1.55 -7.55
C PHE A 159 -7.24 0.70 -7.02
N PRO A 160 -6.10 1.32 -6.62
CA PRO A 160 -4.94 0.57 -6.19
C PRO A 160 -5.20 -0.13 -4.84
N VAL A 161 -4.89 -1.43 -4.79
CA VAL A 161 -4.99 -2.25 -3.57
C VAL A 161 -3.61 -2.78 -3.19
N TYR A 162 -3.27 -2.60 -1.91
CA TYR A 162 -2.02 -3.02 -1.30
C TYR A 162 -2.28 -3.83 -0.03
N PHE A 163 -1.36 -4.73 0.27
CA PHE A 163 -1.32 -5.55 1.47
C PHE A 163 -0.03 -5.26 2.22
N ALA A 164 -0.12 -5.13 3.53
CA ALA A 164 1.02 -5.04 4.42
C ALA A 164 0.80 -5.95 5.62
N PHE A 165 1.86 -6.44 6.24
CA PHE A 165 1.72 -7.06 7.55
C PHE A 165 1.51 -6.00 8.62
N HIS A 166 0.82 -6.38 9.69
CA HIS A 166 0.70 -5.56 10.88
C HIS A 166 2.09 -5.14 11.39
N ASP A 167 2.20 -3.88 11.77
CA ASP A 167 3.41 -3.31 12.36
C ASP A 167 3.02 -2.21 13.35
N ASP A 168 3.83 -2.04 14.40
CA ASP A 168 3.54 -1.10 15.49
C ASP A 168 3.38 0.33 14.94
N ASN A 169 4.14 0.67 13.88
CA ASN A 169 4.04 1.96 13.18
C ASN A 169 2.68 2.15 12.50
N LEU A 170 2.15 1.10 11.87
CA LEU A 170 0.85 1.13 11.19
C LEU A 170 -0.30 1.18 12.20
N ASP A 171 -0.13 0.56 13.37
CA ASP A 171 -1.13 0.59 14.43
C ASP A 171 -1.23 1.96 15.08
N ASN A 172 -0.08 2.59 15.36
CA ASN A 172 -0.02 3.97 15.83
C ASN A 172 -0.64 4.93 14.79
N LEU A 173 -0.28 4.77 13.51
CA LEU A 173 -0.87 5.54 12.41
C LEU A 173 -2.39 5.36 12.33
N LEU A 174 -2.88 4.13 12.49
CA LEU A 174 -4.32 3.84 12.46
C LEU A 174 -5.05 4.47 13.64
N ALA A 175 -4.46 4.41 14.84
CA ALA A 175 -4.98 5.05 16.05
C ALA A 175 -5.05 6.58 15.90
N ASP A 176 -4.02 7.19 15.35
CA ASP A 176 -3.97 8.63 15.12
C ASP A 176 -4.98 9.07 14.05
N ILE A 177 -5.12 8.34 12.94
CA ILE A 177 -6.15 8.62 11.93
C ILE A 177 -7.55 8.55 12.54
N ARG A 178 -7.82 7.53 13.37
CA ARG A 178 -9.12 7.38 14.05
C ARG A 178 -9.38 8.51 15.05
N LYS A 179 -8.34 8.96 15.77
CA LYS A 179 -8.42 10.11 16.68
C LYS A 179 -8.73 11.41 15.94
N ILE A 180 -8.06 11.64 14.81
CA ILE A 180 -8.31 12.80 13.94
C ILE A 180 -9.74 12.72 13.38
N ALA A 181 -10.18 11.56 12.88
CA ALA A 181 -11.54 11.38 12.36
C ALA A 181 -12.60 11.64 13.44
N SER A 182 -12.36 11.20 14.68
CA SER A 182 -13.25 11.44 15.82
C SER A 182 -13.31 12.90 16.24
N SER A 183 -12.26 13.69 15.97
CA SER A 183 -12.25 15.14 16.22
C SER A 183 -13.12 15.94 15.24
N GLY A 184 -13.67 15.29 14.21
CA GLY A 184 -14.55 15.91 13.21
C GLY A 184 -13.82 16.82 12.21
N GLN A 185 -12.49 16.93 12.29
CA GLN A 185 -11.71 17.69 11.33
C GLN A 185 -11.27 16.80 10.15
N PRO A 186 -11.50 17.22 8.90
CA PRO A 186 -11.01 16.48 7.75
C PRO A 186 -9.48 16.47 7.72
N ALA A 187 -8.90 15.32 7.38
CA ALA A 187 -7.46 15.18 7.18
C ALA A 187 -7.02 16.07 6.01
N SER A 188 -6.23 17.11 6.32
CA SER A 188 -5.69 18.09 5.38
C SER A 188 -4.26 18.43 5.82
N ALA A 189 -3.50 19.06 4.92
CA ALA A 189 -2.14 19.52 5.20
C ALA A 189 -2.04 20.46 6.42
N SER A 190 -3.13 21.12 6.81
CA SER A 190 -3.20 22.01 7.97
C SER A 190 -3.65 21.33 9.27
N THR A 191 -4.19 20.11 9.22
CA THR A 191 -4.73 19.38 10.38
C THR A 191 -3.86 18.17 10.78
N GLY A 192 -2.70 17.97 10.13
CA GLY A 192 -1.75 16.92 10.51
C GLY A 192 -2.14 15.51 10.06
N GLY A 193 -2.89 15.38 8.97
CA GLY A 193 -3.31 14.07 8.45
C GLY A 193 -2.18 13.29 7.76
N TYR A 194 -2.19 11.96 7.90
CA TYR A 194 -1.25 11.07 7.21
C TYR A 194 -1.56 11.01 5.71
N LYS A 195 -0.51 10.77 4.91
CA LYS A 195 -0.61 10.61 3.46
C LYS A 195 0.12 9.34 3.03
N LEU A 196 -0.59 8.48 2.31
CA LEU A 196 0.02 7.29 1.73
C LEU A 196 0.53 7.62 0.34
N VAL A 197 1.83 7.37 0.13
CA VAL A 197 2.52 7.62 -1.13
C VAL A 197 3.18 6.33 -1.59
N VAL A 198 2.74 5.81 -2.74
CA VAL A 198 3.39 4.68 -3.42
C VAL A 198 3.82 5.17 -4.80
N PRO A 199 5.13 5.41 -5.02
CA PRO A 199 5.66 5.85 -6.30
C PRO A 199 5.84 4.64 -7.23
N SER A 200 4.75 3.99 -7.61
CA SER A 200 4.78 2.85 -8.55
C SER A 200 4.23 3.29 -9.91
N ALA A 201 4.96 2.96 -10.98
CA ALA A 201 4.48 3.18 -12.33
C ALA A 201 3.31 2.24 -12.64
N GLU A 202 2.42 2.68 -13.53
CA GLU A 202 1.37 1.80 -14.03
C GLU A 202 1.97 0.56 -14.69
N PRO A 203 1.45 -0.63 -14.36
CA PRO A 203 2.08 -1.86 -14.75
C PRO A 203 1.85 -2.14 -16.23
N LYS A 204 2.86 -2.73 -16.88
CA LYS A 204 2.85 -3.03 -18.31
C LYS A 204 2.44 -4.48 -18.53
N LYS A 205 1.68 -4.73 -19.60
CA LYS A 205 1.30 -6.08 -20.02
C LYS A 205 2.55 -6.90 -20.32
N VAL A 206 2.66 -8.06 -19.67
CA VAL A 206 3.66 -9.08 -20.00
C VAL A 206 2.97 -10.10 -20.91
N SER A 207 3.30 -10.09 -22.20
CA SER A 207 2.63 -10.92 -23.21
C SER A 207 3.05 -12.39 -23.19
N SER A 208 4.19 -12.70 -22.57
CA SER A 208 4.77 -14.04 -22.56
C SER A 208 5.66 -14.22 -21.32
N PRO A 209 5.09 -14.53 -20.15
CA PRO A 209 5.90 -14.85 -18.97
C PRO A 209 6.73 -16.10 -19.26
N THR A 210 8.02 -16.07 -18.92
CA THR A 210 8.91 -17.24 -19.05
C THR A 210 8.57 -18.24 -17.95
N ILE A 211 7.81 -19.28 -18.29
CA ILE A 211 7.53 -20.38 -17.37
C ILE A 211 8.70 -21.37 -17.45
N SER A 212 9.36 -21.60 -16.32
CA SER A 212 10.43 -22.59 -16.21
C SER A 212 9.84 -23.90 -15.69
N ASN A 213 9.84 -24.92 -16.54
CA ASN A 213 9.40 -26.26 -16.14
C ASN A 213 10.59 -27.08 -15.63
N ILE A 214 10.38 -27.82 -14.56
CA ILE A 214 11.32 -28.84 -14.09
C ILE A 214 10.87 -30.16 -14.71
N GLN A 215 11.77 -30.83 -15.44
CA GLN A 215 11.49 -32.13 -16.04
C GLN A 215 12.58 -33.14 -15.67
N GLY A 216 12.16 -34.35 -15.34
CA GLY A 216 13.03 -35.50 -15.11
C GLY A 216 12.59 -36.64 -16.03
N TRP A 217 13.55 -37.35 -16.60
CA TRP A 217 13.30 -38.52 -17.43
C TRP A 217 14.01 -39.73 -16.84
N LEU A 218 13.30 -40.85 -16.71
CA LEU A 218 13.86 -42.12 -16.30
C LEU A 218 13.66 -43.15 -17.42
N PRO A 219 14.73 -43.53 -18.15
CA PRO A 219 14.60 -44.52 -19.21
C PRO A 219 14.35 -45.92 -18.63
N GLY A 220 13.40 -46.65 -19.20
CA GLY A 220 13.17 -48.06 -18.87
C GLY A 220 14.34 -48.96 -19.30
N SER A 221 14.58 -50.04 -18.56
CA SER A 221 15.58 -51.05 -18.95
C SER A 221 15.01 -52.03 -19.98
N LYS A 222 15.79 -52.31 -21.04
CA LYS A 222 15.35 -53.02 -22.26
C LYS A 222 15.78 -54.50 -22.25
N GLY A 223 14.90 -55.38 -22.73
CA GLY A 223 15.24 -56.68 -23.34
C GLY A 223 15.29 -56.56 -24.87
N GLU A 224 16.20 -57.28 -25.51
CA GLU A 224 16.52 -57.17 -26.94
C GLU A 224 15.33 -57.50 -27.87
N GLY A 225 14.69 -56.47 -28.44
CA GLY A 225 13.72 -56.62 -29.53
C GLY A 225 12.60 -55.59 -29.49
N ASP A 226 12.56 -54.74 -30.52
CA ASP A 226 11.58 -53.68 -30.83
C ASP A 226 11.61 -52.41 -29.95
N ALA A 227 11.79 -51.25 -30.60
CA ALA A 227 12.21 -50.00 -29.97
C ALA A 227 11.15 -48.89 -29.97
N GLU A 228 9.95 -49.12 -30.50
CA GLU A 228 9.01 -48.03 -30.78
C GLU A 228 7.86 -47.86 -29.77
N GLN A 229 7.74 -48.70 -28.74
CA GLN A 229 6.54 -48.66 -27.90
C GLN A 229 6.73 -49.12 -26.44
N LEU A 230 7.66 -48.50 -25.71
CA LEU A 230 7.63 -48.62 -24.24
C LEU A 230 6.55 -47.66 -23.69
N PRO A 231 5.59 -48.16 -22.90
CA PRO A 231 4.56 -47.30 -22.30
C PRO A 231 5.23 -46.24 -21.41
N THR A 232 5.00 -44.97 -21.74
CA THR A 232 5.52 -43.83 -20.98
C THR A 232 4.42 -43.34 -20.03
N ILE A 233 4.73 -43.30 -18.74
CA ILE A 233 3.86 -42.69 -17.74
C ILE A 233 4.38 -41.28 -17.48
N ALA A 234 3.55 -40.27 -17.77
CA ALA A 234 3.83 -38.89 -17.43
C ALA A 234 3.17 -38.54 -16.10
N ILE A 235 3.96 -38.10 -15.12
CA ILE A 235 3.47 -37.52 -13.87
C ILE A 235 3.62 -36.00 -13.99
N VAL A 236 2.50 -35.29 -13.91
CA VAL A 236 2.45 -33.83 -14.04
C VAL A 236 1.99 -33.27 -12.71
N ALA A 237 2.70 -32.25 -12.23
CA ALA A 237 2.34 -31.47 -11.05
C ALA A 237 2.25 -29.99 -11.42
N ASN A 238 1.34 -29.26 -10.77
CA ASN A 238 1.29 -27.81 -10.87
C ASN A 238 2.05 -27.22 -9.69
N TYR A 239 3.07 -26.42 -9.98
CA TYR A 239 3.92 -25.77 -8.96
C TYR A 239 3.67 -24.26 -8.86
N ASP A 240 2.58 -23.77 -9.44
CA ASP A 240 2.21 -22.37 -9.40
C ASP A 240 1.22 -22.10 -8.26
N THR A 241 1.50 -21.08 -7.45
CA THR A 241 0.58 -20.60 -6.43
C THR A 241 0.03 -19.26 -6.87
N PHE A 242 -1.25 -19.25 -7.23
CA PHE A 242 -1.93 -18.04 -7.64
C PHE A 242 -2.80 -17.50 -6.50
N GLY A 243 -2.60 -16.24 -6.15
CA GLY A 243 -3.33 -15.57 -5.07
C GLY A 243 -3.34 -14.06 -5.22
N ALA A 244 -4.13 -13.37 -4.38
CA ALA A 244 -4.34 -11.92 -4.48
C ALA A 244 -3.04 -11.11 -4.37
N ALA A 245 -2.10 -11.58 -3.54
CA ALA A 245 -0.75 -11.05 -3.45
C ALA A 245 0.17 -12.17 -2.93
N PRO A 246 1.50 -12.09 -3.15
CA PRO A 246 2.44 -13.10 -2.65
C PRO A 246 2.29 -13.39 -1.16
N VAL A 247 1.89 -12.37 -0.40
CA VAL A 247 1.72 -12.40 1.05
C VAL A 247 0.42 -13.09 1.52
N CYS A 248 -0.58 -13.27 0.63
CA CYS A 248 -1.88 -13.85 1.00
C CYS A 248 -1.86 -15.39 1.09
N ASN A 249 -0.83 -16.06 0.57
CA ASN A 249 -0.71 -17.53 0.66
C ASN A 249 0.71 -17.98 1.04
N PRO A 250 1.21 -17.60 2.24
CA PRO A 250 2.55 -17.97 2.68
C PRO A 250 2.71 -19.50 2.85
N GLU A 251 1.65 -20.20 3.25
CA GLU A 251 1.68 -21.68 3.34
C GLU A 251 1.62 -22.33 1.96
N LYS A 252 0.93 -21.78 0.95
CA LYS A 252 0.94 -22.38 -0.39
C LYS A 252 2.31 -22.26 -1.06
N MET A 253 3.09 -21.23 -0.74
CA MET A 253 4.49 -21.11 -1.18
C MET A 253 5.38 -22.28 -0.72
N PHE A 254 4.99 -23.05 0.30
CA PHE A 254 5.80 -24.14 0.84
C PHE A 254 5.07 -25.50 0.96
N GLN A 255 3.74 -25.53 1.04
CA GLN A 255 2.99 -26.65 1.63
C GLN A 255 2.11 -27.42 0.64
N GLU A 256 1.84 -26.89 -0.55
CA GLU A 256 1.40 -27.73 -1.69
C GLU A 256 2.62 -28.24 -2.47
N SER A 257 3.70 -28.53 -1.74
CA SER A 257 4.86 -29.29 -2.21
C SER A 257 4.43 -30.74 -2.44
N SER A 258 3.73 -31.00 -3.54
CA SER A 258 3.79 -32.31 -4.19
C SER A 258 5.18 -32.43 -4.83
N MET A 259 6.22 -32.51 -4.00
CA MET A 259 7.58 -32.79 -4.44
C MET A 259 7.65 -34.31 -4.63
N LEU A 260 7.60 -34.78 -5.87
CA LEU A 260 7.73 -36.21 -6.15
C LEU A 260 9.04 -36.53 -6.86
N PHE A 261 9.88 -37.27 -6.13
CA PHE A 261 11.02 -38.02 -6.65
C PHE A 261 10.53 -39.26 -7.41
N LEU A 262 11.25 -39.58 -8.49
CA LEU A 262 11.15 -40.80 -9.29
C LEU A 262 11.26 -42.07 -8.43
N ILE A 263 10.29 -42.97 -8.51
CA ILE A 263 10.47 -44.38 -8.13
C ILE A 263 10.08 -45.27 -9.33
N PHE A 264 10.96 -46.23 -9.58
CA PHE A 264 11.08 -47.11 -10.75
C PHE A 264 9.91 -48.08 -10.97
N SER A 265 9.93 -48.68 -12.16
CA SER A 265 9.36 -50.00 -12.44
C SER A 265 10.20 -51.13 -11.85
#